data_AF-A0A2G1LYJ8-F1
#
_entry.id   AF-A0A2G1LYJ8-F1
#
_cell.length_a   1.000
_cell.length_b   1.000
_cell.length_c   1.000
_cell.angle_alpha   90.00
_cell.angle_beta   90.00
_cell.angle_gamma   90.00
#
_symmetry.space_group_name_H-M   'P 1'
#
loop_
_entity.id
_entity.type
_entity.pdbx_description
1 polymer ?
#
loop_
_entity_poly.entity_id
_entity_poly.type
_entity_poly.pdbx_seq_one_letter_code
_entity_poly.pdbx_strand_id
1 'polypeptide(L)'
;MVLLRYPLPWRSPLRLLGLFDLASKLQAYATITIGALFALGALSLLGLVKAIAILLYVMGSILLVDGSLGIVSGIDRTWSHVRYGTAAKAMAAGKIIAGSLAFLLTIVGVLI
;
A
#
# COMPACT_ATOMS: atom_id res chain seq x y z
N MET A 1 14.54 9.16 -8.22
CA MET A 1 15.80 8.41 -7.98
C MET A 1 15.83 7.77 -6.58
N VAL A 2 14.95 6.81 -6.28
CA VAL A 2 14.90 6.11 -4.97
C VAL A 2 15.42 4.67 -5.06
N LEU A 3 15.40 4.06 -6.25
CA LEU A 3 15.82 2.67 -6.48
C LEU A 3 17.35 2.45 -6.57
N LEU A 4 18.16 3.51 -6.60
CA LEU A 4 19.58 3.42 -7.01
C LEU A 4 20.62 3.78 -5.92
N ARG A 5 20.23 4.16 -4.70
CA ARG A 5 21.21 4.72 -3.76
C ARG A 5 22.04 3.70 -2.96
N TYR A 6 21.78 2.39 -3.04
CA TYR A 6 22.65 1.39 -2.40
C TYR A 6 22.65 0.06 -3.17
N PRO A 7 23.81 -0.58 -3.41
CA PRO A 7 23.88 -1.96 -3.91
C PRO A 7 23.50 -2.90 -2.75
N LEU A 8 22.23 -2.90 -2.39
CA LEU A 8 21.69 -3.85 -1.43
C LEU A 8 21.65 -5.23 -2.13
N PRO A 9 22.12 -6.30 -1.48
CA PRO A 9 22.02 -7.65 -2.02
C PRO A 9 20.57 -7.95 -2.40
N TRP A 10 20.36 -8.72 -3.47
CA TRP A 10 19.04 -9.01 -4.04
C TRP A 10 18.01 -9.51 -3.01
N ARG A 11 18.47 -10.12 -1.92
CA ARG A 11 17.65 -10.66 -0.82
C ARG A 11 17.45 -9.71 0.36
N SER A 12 17.95 -8.47 0.29
CA SER A 12 17.82 -7.54 1.41
C SER A 12 16.36 -7.13 1.62
N PRO A 13 15.82 -7.24 2.84
CA PRO A 13 14.46 -6.77 3.14
C PRO A 13 14.28 -5.27 2.84
N LEU A 14 15.37 -4.49 2.88
CA LEU A 14 15.36 -3.06 2.56
C LEU A 14 15.02 -2.76 1.09
N ARG A 15 15.29 -3.69 0.15
CA ARG A 15 14.91 -3.54 -1.26
C ARG A 15 13.41 -3.77 -1.48
N LEU A 16 12.82 -4.73 -0.77
CA LEU A 16 11.38 -4.99 -0.78
C LEU A 16 10.60 -3.78 -0.29
N LEU A 17 11.08 -3.14 0.79
CA LEU A 17 10.50 -1.87 1.29
C LEU A 17 10.51 -0.76 0.21
N GLY A 18 11.57 -0.68 -0.60
CA GLY A 18 11.65 0.28 -1.71
C GLY A 18 10.65 0.01 -2.85
N LEU A 19 10.31 -1.25 -3.11
CA LEU A 19 9.26 -1.63 -4.06
C LEU A 19 7.87 -1.22 -3.54
N PHE A 20 7.61 -1.37 -2.24
CA PHE A 20 6.35 -0.93 -1.64
C PHE A 20 6.18 0.60 -1.63
N ASP A 21 7.27 1.36 -1.47
CA ASP A 21 7.24 2.83 -1.62
C ASP A 21 6.91 3.24 -3.07
N LEU A 22 7.39 2.50 -4.06
CA LEU A 22 7.00 2.73 -5.46
C LEU A 22 5.54 2.35 -5.73
N ALA A 23 5.12 1.18 -5.24
CA ALA A 23 3.77 0.68 -5.42
C ALA A 23 2.73 1.62 -4.78
N SER A 24 3.01 2.12 -3.59
CA SER A 24 2.14 3.12 -2.92
C SER A 24 2.07 4.46 -3.64
N LYS A 25 3.13 4.88 -4.34
CA LYS A 25 3.08 6.07 -5.21
C LYS A 25 2.23 5.83 -6.46
N LEU A 26 2.41 4.69 -7.12
CA LEU A 26 1.57 4.29 -8.26
C LEU A 26 0.09 4.21 -7.87
N GLN A 27 -0.18 3.67 -6.68
CA GLN A 27 -1.51 3.63 -6.09
C GLN A 27 -2.12 5.04 -5.97
N ALA A 28 -1.37 6.02 -5.46
CA ALA A 28 -1.85 7.40 -5.32
C ALA A 28 -2.21 8.02 -6.68
N TYR A 29 -1.38 7.81 -7.71
CA TYR A 29 -1.69 8.27 -9.06
C TYR A 29 -2.93 7.59 -9.64
N ALA A 30 -3.10 6.28 -9.40
CA ALA A 30 -4.28 5.56 -9.83
C ALA A 30 -5.57 6.09 -9.16
N THR A 31 -5.52 6.39 -7.86
CA THR A 31 -6.66 7.00 -7.13
C THR A 31 -7.05 8.35 -7.73
N ILE A 32 -6.07 9.23 -8.00
CA ILE A 32 -6.33 10.53 -8.62
C ILE A 32 -6.94 10.36 -10.01
N THR A 33 -6.40 9.42 -10.81
CA THR A 33 -6.88 9.15 -12.17
C THR A 33 -8.33 8.65 -12.16
N ILE A 34 -8.66 7.71 -11.27
CA ILE A 34 -10.03 7.20 -11.12
C ILE A 34 -10.99 8.31 -10.67
N GLY A 35 -10.58 9.15 -9.72
CA GLY A 35 -11.37 10.31 -9.29
C GLY A 35 -11.61 11.31 -10.43
N ALA A 36 -10.58 11.58 -11.25
CA ALA A 36 -10.70 12.46 -12.41
C ALA A 36 -11.63 11.87 -13.48
N LEU A 37 -11.51 10.59 -13.79
CA LEU A 37 -12.39 9.90 -14.75
C LEU A 37 -13.85 9.96 -14.31
N PHE A 38 -14.13 9.79 -13.02
CA PHE A 38 -15.48 9.96 -12.47
C PHE A 38 -15.97 11.41 -12.57
N ALA A 39 -15.14 12.38 -12.19
CA ALA A 39 -15.50 13.80 -12.29
C ALA A 39 -15.79 14.26 -13.73
N LEU A 40 -15.11 13.67 -14.71
CA LEU A 40 -15.32 13.91 -16.14
C LEU A 40 -16.52 13.14 -16.72
N GLY A 41 -17.23 12.34 -15.91
CA GLY A 41 -18.38 11.55 -16.35
C GLY A 41 -18.03 10.30 -17.15
N ALA A 42 -16.75 9.91 -17.20
CA ALA A 42 -16.29 8.72 -17.91
C ALA A 42 -16.54 7.41 -17.12
N LEU A 43 -16.83 7.50 -15.82
CA LEU A 43 -17.19 6.37 -14.96
C LEU A 43 -18.59 6.58 -14.38
N SER A 44 -19.40 5.52 -14.41
CA SER A 44 -20.63 5.46 -13.62
C SER A 44 -20.31 5.33 -12.12
N LEU A 45 -21.28 5.61 -11.26
CA LEU A 45 -21.13 5.43 -9.80
C LEU A 45 -20.71 3.98 -9.46
N LEU A 46 -21.34 2.99 -10.11
CA LEU A 46 -20.98 1.59 -9.93
C LEU A 46 -19.55 1.29 -10.42
N GLY A 47 -19.15 1.88 -11.56
CA GLY A 47 -17.79 1.77 -12.08
C GLY A 47 -16.75 2.34 -11.10
N LEU A 48 -17.06 3.49 -10.48
CA LEU A 48 -16.21 4.09 -9.45
C LEU A 48 -16.07 3.17 -8.23
N VAL A 49 -17.18 2.63 -7.71
CA VAL A 49 -17.15 1.71 -6.55
C VAL A 49 -16.26 0.50 -6.83
N LYS A 50 -16.40 -0.12 -8.01
CA LYS A 50 -15.55 -1.26 -8.40
C LYS A 50 -14.09 -0.87 -8.55
N ALA A 51 -13.79 0.29 -9.14
CA ALA A 51 -12.43 0.79 -9.26
C ALA A 51 -11.79 1.06 -7.89
N ILE A 52 -12.54 1.65 -6.96
CA ILE A 52 -12.09 1.86 -5.57
C ILE A 52 -11.86 0.52 -4.85
N ALA A 53 -12.74 -0.47 -5.04
CA ALA A 53 -12.55 -1.80 -4.44
C ALA A 53 -11.25 -2.45 -4.94
N ILE A 54 -10.94 -2.37 -6.23
CA ILE A 54 -9.68 -2.87 -6.79
C ILE A 54 -8.48 -2.13 -6.19
N LEU A 55 -8.56 -0.80 -6.05
CA LEU A 55 -7.52 -0.04 -5.39
C LEU A 55 -7.33 -0.51 -3.94
N LEU A 56 -8.40 -0.65 -3.17
CA LEU A 56 -8.33 -1.11 -1.79
C LEU A 56 -7.73 -2.51 -1.67
N TYR A 57 -8.00 -3.41 -2.61
CA TYR A 57 -7.39 -4.73 -2.68
C TYR A 57 -5.87 -4.64 -2.82
N VAL A 58 -5.39 -3.84 -3.78
CA VAL A 58 -3.96 -3.68 -4.04
C VAL A 58 -3.26 -3.03 -2.84
N MET A 59 -3.83 -1.96 -2.30
CA MET A 59 -3.27 -1.27 -1.14
C MET A 59 -3.29 -2.15 0.11
N GLY A 60 -4.38 -2.89 0.34
CA GLY A 60 -4.50 -3.82 1.45
C GLY A 60 -3.44 -4.90 1.39
N SER A 61 -3.20 -5.47 0.20
CA SER A 61 -2.15 -6.47 -0.03
C SER A 61 -0.76 -5.92 0.27
N ILE A 62 -0.46 -4.70 -0.21
CA ILE A 62 0.81 -4.01 0.07
C ILE A 62 1.00 -3.82 1.58
N LEU A 63 -0.01 -3.30 2.27
CA LEU A 63 0.06 -3.02 3.71
C LEU A 63 0.23 -4.29 4.55
N LEU A 64 -0.43 -5.39 4.18
CA LEU A 64 -0.27 -6.67 4.88
C LEU A 64 1.14 -7.22 4.73
N VAL A 65 1.68 -7.24 3.50
CA VAL A 65 3.03 -7.78 3.26
C VAL A 65 4.08 -6.88 3.91
N ASP A 66 3.99 -5.57 3.73
CA ASP A 66 4.91 -4.60 4.33
C ASP A 66 4.84 -4.61 5.87
N GLY A 67 3.64 -4.72 6.43
CA GLY A 67 3.42 -4.89 7.87
C GLY A 67 4.03 -6.21 8.39
N SER A 68 3.81 -7.33 7.71
CA SER A 68 4.42 -8.61 8.11
C SER A 68 5.95 -8.56 8.10
N LEU A 69 6.54 -7.94 7.06
CA LEU A 69 7.99 -7.72 6.98
C LEU A 69 8.48 -6.80 8.11
N GLY A 70 7.73 -5.76 8.46
CA GLY A 70 8.05 -4.85 9.56
C GLY A 70 8.03 -5.54 10.93
N ILE A 71 7.09 -6.47 11.16
CA ILE A 71 7.04 -7.26 12.40
C ILE A 71 8.25 -8.19 12.52
N VAL A 72 8.58 -8.91 11.45
CA VAL A 72 9.67 -9.90 11.42
C VAL A 72 11.04 -9.21 11.49
N SER A 73 11.24 -8.15 10.71
CA SER A 73 12.53 -7.47 10.63
C SER A 73 12.77 -6.48 11.76
N GLY A 74 11.71 -5.96 12.40
CA GLY A 74 11.82 -4.86 13.36
C GLY A 74 12.29 -3.55 12.72
N ILE A 75 12.16 -3.42 11.39
CA ILE A 75 12.53 -2.24 10.61
C ILE A 75 11.30 -1.77 9.85
N ASP A 76 10.98 -0.48 9.97
CA ASP A 76 9.90 0.15 9.24
C ASP A 76 10.45 1.33 8.44
N ARG A 77 10.22 1.35 7.13
CA ARG A 77 10.59 2.49 6.27
C ARG A 77 9.36 3.02 5.57
N THR A 78 8.62 3.87 6.27
CA THR A 78 7.39 4.46 5.75
C THR A 78 7.54 5.96 5.62
N TRP A 79 7.18 6.50 4.46
CA TRP A 79 7.08 7.95 4.20
C TRP A 79 8.35 8.72 4.57
N SER A 80 9.49 8.29 4.03
CA SER A 80 10.83 8.86 4.26
C SER A 80 11.39 8.75 5.69
N HIS A 81 10.61 8.26 6.65
CA HIS A 81 11.08 7.96 8.00
C HIS A 81 11.49 6.50 8.13
N VAL A 82 12.60 6.27 8.82
CA VAL A 82 13.05 4.93 9.21
C VAL A 82 12.88 4.78 10.71
N ARG A 83 12.15 3.75 11.12
CA ARG A 83 11.95 3.38 12.53
C ARG A 83 12.55 2.00 12.77
N TYR A 84 12.97 1.77 14.00
CA TYR A 84 13.58 0.51 14.44
C TYR A 84 12.92 0.00 15.72
N GLY A 85 13.01 -1.30 15.96
CA GLY A 85 12.62 -1.93 17.23
C GLY A 85 11.11 -1.88 17.49
N THR A 86 10.72 -1.53 18.71
CA THR A 86 9.31 -1.53 19.15
C THR A 86 8.45 -0.54 18.36
N ALA A 87 8.97 0.65 18.07
CA ALA A 87 8.26 1.64 17.26
C ALA A 87 8.00 1.14 15.83
N ALA A 88 8.94 0.41 15.24
CA ALA A 88 8.75 -0.23 13.93
C ALA A 88 7.65 -1.30 13.98
N LYS A 89 7.67 -2.15 15.01
CA LYS A 89 6.65 -3.20 15.20
C LYS A 89 5.24 -2.63 15.42
N ALA A 90 5.12 -1.53 16.18
CA ALA A 90 3.84 -0.85 16.38
C ALA A 90 3.27 -0.31 15.06
N MET A 91 4.11 0.36 14.26
CA MET A 91 3.70 0.85 12.94
C MET A 91 3.32 -0.32 12.01
N ALA A 92 4.10 -1.40 12.04
CA ALA A 92 3.86 -2.59 11.25
C ALA A 92 2.53 -3.27 11.61
N ALA A 93 2.17 -3.35 12.89
CA ALA A 93 0.85 -3.81 13.33
C ALA A 93 -0.27 -2.90 12.81
N GLY A 94 -0.08 -1.58 12.85
CA GLY A 94 -1.01 -0.62 12.27
C GLY A 94 -1.25 -0.84 10.78
N LYS A 95 -0.19 -1.13 10.00
CA LYS A 95 -0.31 -1.50 8.58
C LYS A 95 -1.14 -2.77 8.38
N ILE A 96 -0.93 -3.78 9.21
CA ILE A 96 -1.72 -5.02 9.12
C ILE A 96 -3.20 -4.74 9.37
N ILE A 97 -3.53 -3.98 10.41
CA ILE A 97 -4.93 -3.62 10.72
C ILE A 97 -5.55 -2.83 9.55
N ALA A 98 -4.85 -1.81 9.05
CA ALA A 98 -5.32 -1.02 7.92
C ALA A 98 -5.49 -1.87 6.65
N GLY A 99 -4.56 -2.79 6.39
CA GLY A 99 -4.64 -3.72 5.27
C GLY A 99 -5.85 -4.65 5.36
N SER A 100 -6.11 -5.22 6.54
CA SER A 100 -7.29 -6.05 6.80
C SER A 100 -8.60 -5.29 6.59
N LEU A 101 -8.69 -4.04 7.07
CA LEU A 101 -9.86 -3.19 6.84
C LEU A 101 -10.06 -2.87 5.35
N ALA A 102 -8.98 -2.60 4.62
CA ALA A 102 -9.04 -2.39 3.17
C ALA A 102 -9.56 -3.64 2.43
N PHE A 103 -9.17 -4.84 2.87
CA PHE A 103 -9.72 -6.10 2.35
C PHE A 103 -11.22 -6.26 2.63
N LEU A 104 -11.68 -5.94 3.85
CA LEU A 104 -13.10 -5.96 4.17
C LEU A 104 -13.91 -5.01 3.28
N LEU A 105 -13.42 -3.78 3.09
CA LEU A 105 -14.06 -2.81 2.20
C LEU A 105 -14.02 -3.23 0.73
N THR A 106 -12.96 -3.91 0.30
CA THR A 106 -12.89 -4.52 -1.03
C THR A 106 -14.01 -5.52 -1.22
N ILE A 107 -14.21 -6.44 -0.26
CA ILE A 107 -15.27 -7.45 -0.32
C ILE A 107 -16.63 -6.76 -0.44
N VAL A 108 -16.90 -5.76 0.40
CA VAL A 108 -18.15 -4.99 0.32
C VAL A 108 -18.33 -4.34 -1.06
N GLY A 109 -17.30 -3.66 -1.58
CA GLY A 109 -17.37 -3.00 -2.88
C GLY A 109 -17.45 -3.95 -4.09
N VAL A 110 -17.05 -5.21 -3.94
CA VAL A 110 -17.24 -6.27 -4.96
C VAL A 110 -18.65 -6.87 -4.92
N LEU A 111 -19.27 -6.91 -3.74
CA LEU A 111 -20.61 -7.47 -3.54
C LEU A 111 -21.74 -6.50 -3.93
N ILE A 112 -21.46 -5.21 -4.03
CA ILE A 112 -22.37 -4.16 -4.52
C ILE A 112 -22.31 -4.08 -6.05
#